data_AF-A0A1F7PKN1-F1
#
_entry.id   AF-A0A1F7PKN1-F1
#
_cell.length_a   1.000
_cell.length_b   1.000
_cell.length_c   1.000
_cell.angle_alpha   90.00
_cell.angle_beta   90.00
_cell.angle_gamma   90.00
#
_symmetry.space_group_name_H-M   'P 1'
#
loop_
_entity.id
_entity.type
_entity.pdbx_description
1 polymer ?
#
loop_
_entity_poly.entity_id
_entity_poly.type
_entity_poly.pdbx_seq_one_letter_code
_entity_poly.pdbx_strand_id
1 'polypeptide(L)'
;MPPPHRFVADIMLGKLARWLRAMGYDTLYFKFAEDRHLLQLAHVEARTLLTRDARLARLAGAGGLLIHATEIEPQVAEVIDCLALHPSGEDFLSRCLECNTRLVDRSKDSARG
;
A
#
# COMPACT_ATOMS: atom_id res chain seq x y z
N MET A 1 -9.46 -18.06 -3.18
CA MET A 1 -8.46 -17.10 -2.65
C MET A 1 -9.12 -15.73 -2.65
N PRO A 2 -9.25 -15.05 -1.50
CA PRO A 2 -9.77 -13.68 -1.50
C PRO A 2 -8.91 -12.81 -2.43
N PRO A 3 -9.48 -11.76 -3.05
CA PRO A 3 -8.70 -10.87 -3.91
C PRO A 3 -7.51 -10.31 -3.12
N PRO A 4 -6.33 -10.16 -3.75
CA PRO A 4 -5.16 -9.66 -3.06
C PRO A 4 -5.43 -8.27 -2.49
N HIS A 5 -5.00 -8.03 -1.24
CA HIS A 5 -5.16 -6.72 -0.61
C HIS A 5 -4.48 -5.64 -1.47
N ARG A 6 -5.22 -4.57 -1.74
CA ARG A 6 -4.74 -3.39 -2.46
C ARG A 6 -4.93 -2.17 -1.57
N PHE A 7 -3.96 -1.28 -1.63
CA PHE A 7 -3.86 -0.13 -0.76
C PHE A 7 -3.77 1.16 -1.57
N VAL A 8 -4.24 2.23 -0.95
CA VAL A 8 -3.88 3.60 -1.29
C VAL A 8 -3.45 4.29 -0.01
N ALA A 9 -2.28 4.91 -0.01
CA ALA A 9 -1.70 5.61 1.12
C ALA A 9 -1.60 7.11 0.83
N ASP A 10 -1.91 7.92 1.84
CA ASP A 10 -1.73 9.37 1.79
C ASP A 10 -0.25 9.79 1.97
N ILE A 11 -0.02 11.10 1.97
CA ILE A 11 1.32 11.69 2.12
C ILE A 11 2.01 11.31 3.45
N MET A 12 1.26 10.98 4.50
CA MET A 12 1.81 10.69 5.83
C MET A 12 2.47 9.31 5.90
N LEU A 13 2.13 8.43 4.96
CA LEU A 13 2.47 7.00 5.01
C LEU A 13 3.37 6.57 3.84
N GLY A 14 4.18 7.48 3.30
CA GLY A 14 5.08 7.17 2.17
C GLY A 14 6.10 6.06 2.45
N LYS A 15 6.66 6.00 3.68
CA LYS A 15 7.55 4.88 4.08
C LYS A 15 6.77 3.56 4.17
N LEU A 16 5.58 3.59 4.76
CA LEU A 16 4.70 2.42 4.85
C LEU A 16 4.33 1.89 3.46
N ALA A 17 3.99 2.78 2.52
CA ALA A 17 3.70 2.39 1.15
C ALA A 17 4.86 1.64 0.48
N ARG A 18 6.12 2.08 0.72
CA ARG A 18 7.31 1.37 0.22
C ARG A 18 7.46 -0.01 0.85
N TRP A 19 7.22 -0.15 2.15
CA TRP A 19 7.29 -1.45 2.83
C TRP A 19 6.20 -2.42 2.35
N LEU A 20 4.97 -1.94 2.17
CA LEU A 20 3.88 -2.75 1.62
C LEU A 20 4.19 -3.22 0.19
N ARG A 21 4.77 -2.35 -0.66
CA ARG A 21 5.27 -2.75 -1.99
C ARG A 21 6.38 -3.78 -1.92
N ALA A 22 7.32 -3.63 -0.97
CA ALA A 22 8.39 -4.60 -0.76
C ALA A 22 7.82 -5.97 -0.38
N MET A 23 6.73 -6.02 0.39
CA MET A 23 6.01 -7.26 0.71
C MET A 23 5.09 -7.77 -0.43
N GLY A 24 5.09 -7.11 -1.60
CA GLY A 24 4.35 -7.54 -2.79
C GLY A 24 2.92 -6.98 -2.92
N TYR A 25 2.47 -6.17 -1.95
CA TYR A 25 1.13 -5.58 -1.99
C TYR A 25 1.04 -4.41 -2.95
N ASP A 26 -0.05 -4.37 -3.72
CA ASP A 26 -0.36 -3.27 -4.62
C ASP A 26 -0.71 -2.03 -3.81
N THR A 27 0.21 -1.07 -3.71
CA THR A 27 0.04 0.11 -2.86
C THR A 27 0.28 1.38 -3.64
N LEU A 28 -0.79 2.10 -3.94
CA LEU A 28 -0.70 3.46 -4.47
C LEU A 28 -0.29 4.42 -3.37
N TYR A 29 0.49 5.43 -3.73
CA TYR A 29 0.93 6.48 -2.82
C TYR A 29 0.88 7.80 -3.58
N PHE A 30 0.24 8.79 -2.97
CA PHE A 30 0.15 10.13 -3.54
C PHE A 30 0.76 11.14 -2.59
N LYS A 31 1.87 11.75 -3.03
CA LYS A 31 2.50 12.84 -2.27
C LYS A 31 1.60 14.08 -2.23
N PHE A 32 0.84 14.33 -3.29
CA PHE A 32 -0.09 15.45 -3.37
C PHE A 32 -1.38 14.96 -4.02
N ALA A 33 -2.39 14.67 -3.20
CA ALA A 33 -3.73 14.35 -3.64
C ALA A 33 -4.72 14.97 -2.65
N GLU A 34 -5.85 15.42 -3.16
CA GLU A 34 -6.95 15.86 -2.32
C GLU A 34 -7.66 14.65 -1.69
N ASP A 35 -8.15 14.79 -0.46
CA ASP A 35 -8.90 13.75 0.26
C ASP A 35 -9.98 13.09 -0.59
N ARG A 36 -10.74 13.90 -1.35
CA ARG A 36 -11.80 13.41 -2.25
C ARG A 36 -11.27 12.45 -3.32
N HIS A 37 -10.07 12.70 -3.84
CA HIS A 37 -9.45 11.86 -4.85
C HIS A 37 -9.02 10.53 -4.25
N LEU A 38 -8.41 10.56 -3.06
CA LEU A 38 -8.02 9.34 -2.33
C LEU A 38 -9.22 8.48 -1.99
N LEU A 39 -10.30 9.09 -1.48
CA LEU A 39 -11.56 8.41 -1.17
C LEU A 39 -12.22 7.80 -2.41
N GLN A 40 -12.32 8.57 -3.49
CA GLN A 40 -12.89 8.09 -4.75
C GLN A 40 -12.09 6.93 -5.32
N LEU A 41 -10.75 7.03 -5.31
CA LEU A 41 -9.86 5.99 -5.80
C LEU A 41 -9.96 4.72 -4.96
N ALA A 42 -9.97 4.85 -3.63
CA ALA A 42 -10.17 3.75 -2.70
C ALA A 42 -11.50 3.01 -2.99
N HIS A 43 -12.56 3.76 -3.22
CA HIS A 43 -13.88 3.20 -3.51
C HIS A 43 -13.94 2.52 -4.88
N VAL A 44 -13.58 3.24 -5.95
CA VAL A 44 -13.70 2.77 -7.34
C VAL A 44 -12.78 1.59 -7.62
N GLU A 45 -11.55 1.61 -7.09
CA GLU A 45 -10.59 0.53 -7.28
C GLU A 45 -10.63 -0.51 -6.17
N ALA A 46 -11.60 -0.48 -5.26
CA ALA A 46 -11.70 -1.40 -4.11
C ALA A 46 -10.34 -1.57 -3.41
N ARG A 47 -9.76 -0.44 -2.98
CA ARG A 47 -8.51 -0.37 -2.20
C ARG A 47 -8.82 0.09 -0.79
N THR A 48 -8.08 -0.43 0.18
CA THR A 48 -8.11 0.10 1.54
C THR A 48 -7.30 1.40 1.59
N LEU A 49 -7.92 2.48 2.04
CA LEU A 49 -7.23 3.75 2.32
C LEU A 49 -6.47 3.64 3.64
N LEU A 50 -5.15 3.81 3.58
CA LEU A 50 -4.28 3.92 4.74
C LEU A 50 -4.00 5.40 4.98
N THR A 51 -4.26 5.88 6.19
CA THR A 51 -3.99 7.27 6.59
C THR A 51 -3.76 7.37 8.08
N ARG A 52 -3.03 8.39 8.53
CA ARG A 52 -2.95 8.78 9.95
C ARG A 52 -3.90 9.93 10.30
N ASP A 53 -4.64 10.46 9.33
CA ASP A 53 -5.67 11.47 9.54
C ASP A 53 -7.00 10.81 9.92
N ALA A 54 -7.42 11.00 11.17
CA ALA A 54 -8.65 10.45 11.71
C ALA A 54 -9.91 10.93 10.97
N ARG A 55 -9.91 12.17 10.44
CA ARG A 55 -11.01 12.69 9.63
C ARG A 55 -11.10 11.95 8.31
N LEU A 56 -9.97 11.77 7.62
CA LEU A 56 -9.92 11.08 6.34
C LEU A 56 -10.31 9.60 6.49
N ALA A 57 -9.78 8.92 7.52
CA ALA A 57 -10.17 7.54 7.83
C ALA A 57 -11.68 7.43 8.12
N ARG A 58 -12.24 8.36 8.90
CA ARG A 58 -13.69 8.40 9.17
C ARG A 58 -14.51 8.58 7.89
N LEU A 59 -14.06 9.42 6.96
CA LEU A 59 -14.74 9.62 5.67
C LEU A 59 -14.67 8.37 4.79
N ALA A 60 -13.59 7.58 4.87
CA ALA A 60 -13.46 6.32 4.15
C ALA A 60 -14.32 5.19 4.72
N GLY A 61 -14.76 5.31 5.98
CA GLY A 61 -15.60 4.31 6.64
C GLY A 61 -14.95 2.92 6.64
N ALA A 62 -15.70 1.89 6.23
CA ALA A 62 -15.19 0.52 6.14
C ALA A 62 -14.07 0.32 5.09
N GLY A 63 -13.89 1.29 4.18
CA GLY A 63 -12.82 1.28 3.19
C GLY A 63 -11.51 1.91 3.68
N GLY A 64 -11.47 2.43 4.91
CA GLY A 64 -10.29 3.08 5.48
C GLY A 64 -9.75 2.36 6.71
N LEU A 65 -8.43 2.46 6.91
CA LEU A 65 -7.72 2.05 8.10
C LEU A 65 -6.95 3.26 8.64
N LEU A 66 -7.29 3.67 9.86
CA LEU A 66 -6.54 4.67 10.60
C LEU A 66 -5.29 4.00 11.19
N ILE A 67 -4.12 4.52 10.85
CA ILE A 67 -2.85 4.06 11.39
C ILE A 67 -2.50 4.91 12.61
N HIS A 68 -2.35 4.27 13.77
CA HIS A 68 -2.04 4.92 15.03
C HIS A 68 -0.53 5.06 15.26
N ALA A 69 0.25 4.07 14.81
CA ALA A 69 1.69 4.06 14.96
C ALA A 69 2.40 5.24 14.25
N THR A 70 3.46 5.76 14.87
CA THR A 70 4.32 6.80 14.29
C THR A 70 5.55 6.23 13.60
N GLU A 71 6.10 5.15 14.15
CA GLU A 71 7.30 4.49 13.65
C GLU A 71 6.97 3.40 12.63
N ILE A 72 7.87 3.20 11.66
CA ILE A 72 7.59 2.37 10.49
C ILE A 72 7.34 0.90 10.82
N GLU A 73 8.11 0.31 11.72
CA GLU A 73 7.96 -1.10 12.12
C GLU A 73 6.60 -1.35 12.79
N PRO A 74 6.19 -0.56 13.81
CA PRO A 74 4.83 -0.63 14.35
C PRO A 74 3.73 -0.35 13.32
N GLN A 75 3.92 0.57 12.36
CA GLN A 75 2.94 0.81 11.30
C GLN A 75 2.71 -0.42 10.42
N VAL A 76 3.80 -1.11 10.05
CA VAL A 76 3.72 -2.34 9.25
C VAL A 76 3.00 -3.43 10.04
N ALA A 77 3.35 -3.63 11.31
CA ALA A 77 2.70 -4.60 12.18
C ALA A 77 1.19 -4.30 12.34
N GLU A 78 0.83 -3.03 12.55
CA GLU A 78 -0.56 -2.59 12.67
C GLU A 78 -1.38 -2.93 11.42
N VAL A 79 -0.86 -2.69 10.22
CA VAL A 79 -1.55 -3.07 8.97
C VAL A 79 -1.71 -4.59 8.84
N ILE A 80 -0.67 -5.35 9.19
CA ILE A 80 -0.69 -6.82 9.11
C ILE A 80 -1.76 -7.38 10.06
N ASP A 81 -1.78 -6.92 11.31
CA ASP A 81 -2.69 -7.42 12.33
C ASP A 81 -4.14 -7.00 12.05
N CYS A 82 -4.37 -5.73 11.69
CA CYS A 82 -5.72 -5.22 11.42
C CYS A 82 -6.37 -5.85 10.20
N LEU A 83 -5.59 -6.24 9.19
CA LEU A 83 -6.11 -6.79 7.93
C LEU A 83 -5.84 -8.29 7.79
N ALA A 84 -5.31 -8.94 8.83
CA ALA A 84 -4.89 -10.34 8.83
C ALA A 84 -4.03 -10.70 7.60
N LEU A 85 -3.04 -9.86 7.29
CA LEU A 85 -2.17 -10.08 6.15
C LEU A 85 -1.23 -11.26 6.41
N HIS A 86 -0.93 -12.01 5.34
CA HIS A 86 0.05 -13.09 5.36
C HIS A 86 1.11 -12.84 4.29
N PRO A 87 2.14 -12.02 4.58
CA PRO A 87 3.23 -11.77 3.63
C PRO A 87 3.95 -13.07 3.27
N SER A 88 4.12 -13.33 1.97
CA SER A 88 4.90 -14.45 1.47
C SER A 88 6.29 -13.99 1.07
N GLY A 89 7.31 -14.79 1.37
CA GLY A 89 8.67 -14.56 0.88
C GLY A 89 8.78 -14.60 -0.65
N GLU A 90 7.88 -15.31 -1.33
CA GLU A 90 7.84 -15.41 -2.80
C GLU A 90 7.37 -14.12 -3.48
N ASP A 91 6.51 -13.35 -2.81
CA ASP A 91 6.01 -12.07 -3.31
C ASP A 91 6.94 -10.89 -2.92
N PHE A 92 7.97 -11.15 -2.12
CA PHE A 92 8.89 -10.11 -1.66
C PHE A 92 9.68 -9.54 -2.84
N LEU A 93 9.73 -8.21 -2.92
CA LEU A 93 10.30 -7.44 -4.04
C LEU A 93 9.72 -7.81 -5.41
N SER A 94 8.51 -8.37 -5.45
CA SER A 94 7.77 -8.61 -6.71
C SER A 94 7.20 -7.32 -7.33
N ARG A 95 7.32 -6.18 -6.65
CA ARG A 95 6.87 -4.86 -7.12
C ARG A 95 7.95 -3.80 -6.98
N CYS A 96 7.96 -2.85 -7.91
CA CYS A 96 8.80 -1.67 -7.81
C CYS A 96 8.39 -0.82 -6.59
N LEU A 97 9.36 -0.48 -5.75
CA LEU A 97 9.14 0.33 -4.56
C LEU A 97 8.75 1.78 -4.89
N GLU A 98 9.08 2.27 -6.09
CA GLU A 98 8.83 3.64 -6.52
C GLU A 98 7.52 3.75 -7.32
N CYS A 99 7.33 2.91 -8.36
CA CYS A 99 6.16 2.99 -9.24
C CYS A 99 5.09 1.90 -9.04
N ASN A 100 5.26 0.98 -8.09
CA ASN A 100 4.28 -0.08 -7.74
C ASN A 100 4.01 -1.15 -8.83
N THR A 101 4.62 -1.03 -10.01
CA THR A 101 4.52 -2.02 -11.10
C THR A 101 5.08 -3.37 -10.67
N ARG A 102 4.40 -4.47 -11.02
CA ARG A 102 4.94 -5.83 -10.82
C ARG A 102 6.23 -5.99 -11.63
N LEU A 103 7.29 -6.45 -10.97
CA LEU A 103 8.55 -6.77 -11.63
C LEU A 103 8.39 -8.11 -12.36
N VAL A 104 8.90 -8.15 -13.58
CA VAL A 104 9.00 -9.38 -14.36
C VAL A 104 10.42 -9.88 -14.26
N ASP A 105 10.59 -11.18 -14.04
CA ASP A 105 11.90 -11.79 -14.06
C ASP A 105 12.49 -11.61 -15.47
N ARG A 106 13.64 -10.95 -15.54
CA ARG A 106 14.43 -10.85 -16.75
C ARG A 106 15.66 -11.69 -16.49
N SER A 107 15.71 -12.87 -17.11
CA SER A 107 16.97 -13.60 -17.23
C SER A 107 18.04 -12.67 -17.80
N LYS A 108 19.27 -12.79 -17.29
CA LYS A 108 20.42 -11.90 -17.54
C LYS A 108 20.95 -11.86 -19.00
N ASP A 109 20.10 -12.08 -20.01
CA ASP A 109 20.53 -12.19 -21.41
C ASP A 109 20.16 -10.99 -22.30
N SER A 110 19.72 -9.85 -21.75
CA SER A 110 19.36 -8.71 -22.60
C SER A 110 19.57 -7.34 -21.96
N ALA A 111 20.76 -7.09 -21.40
CA ALA A 111 21.24 -5.72 -21.15
C ALA A 111 22.51 -5.48 -21.97
N ARG A 112 22.33 -5.25 -23.28
CA ARG A 112 23.31 -4.56 -24.12
C ARG A 112 22.79 -3.15 -24.37
N GLY A 113 23.63 -2.15 -24.08
CA GLY A 113 23.53 -0.78 -24.59
C GLY A 113 22.86 0.19 -23.65
#